data_AF-A0A3B0MF37-F1
#
_entry.id   AF-A0A3B0MF37-F1
#
_cell.length_a   1.000
_cell.length_b   1.000
_cell.length_c   1.000
_cell.angle_alpha   90.00
_cell.angle_beta   90.00
_cell.angle_gamma   90.00
#
_symmetry.space_group_name_H-M   'P 1'
#
loop_
_entity.id
_entity.type
_entity.pdbx_description
1 polymer ?
#
loop_
_entity_poly.entity_id
_entity_poly.type
_entity_poly.pdbx_seq_one_letter_code
_entity_poly.pdbx_strand_id
1 'polypeptide(L)'
;MGPGLCWGRGEYKCQLVGGYSNNKIKYRVRNGDNKTWSKWFDILTNTNNTFDLNGFLKRASPIIQIYPNRSFETNDESVGVNVQRTEVGKYFICGVMGYNADGAWGINDGVLVPKNSNGLELIYIKDKILSDCNIEIQTFHRQLSHLPEDFQNWRVKEINDGKPTYYNDGE
;
A
#
# COMPACT_ATOMS: atom_id res chain seq x y z
N MET A 1 -12.14 19.48 17.78
CA MET A 1 -12.52 18.22 18.48
C MET A 1 -14.01 18.04 18.28
N GLY A 2 -14.46 16.83 17.92
CA GLY A 2 -15.87 16.52 17.64
C GLY A 2 -16.66 16.06 18.87
N PRO A 3 -17.88 15.53 18.67
CA PRO A 3 -18.67 14.99 19.77
C PRO A 3 -17.91 13.85 20.47
N GLY A 4 -18.18 13.65 21.76
CA GLY A 4 -17.47 12.67 22.55
C GLY A 4 -18.20 12.24 23.82
N LEU A 5 -17.73 11.13 24.37
CA LEU A 5 -18.20 10.55 25.62
C LEU A 5 -17.10 10.67 26.68
N CYS A 6 -17.50 10.98 27.91
CA CYS A 6 -16.61 11.01 29.06
C CYS A 6 -17.23 10.16 30.16
N TRP A 7 -16.49 9.21 30.70
CA TRP A 7 -16.94 8.36 31.81
C TRP A 7 -15.80 8.09 32.79
N GLY A 8 -16.13 7.62 33.98
CA GLY A 8 -15.14 7.15 34.95
C GLY A 8 -15.54 7.39 36.40
N ARG A 9 -14.77 6.79 37.31
CA ARG A 9 -15.04 6.74 38.76
C ARG A 9 -14.13 7.71 39.52
N GLY A 10 -14.71 8.60 40.32
CA GLY A 10 -13.95 9.63 41.04
C GLY A 10 -13.12 10.50 40.09
N GLU A 11 -11.85 10.70 40.41
CA GLU A 11 -10.92 11.50 39.59
C GLU A 11 -10.37 10.76 38.35
N TYR A 12 -10.54 9.43 38.27
CA TYR A 12 -10.15 8.66 37.09
C TYR A 12 -11.22 8.75 36.02
N LYS A 13 -10.84 9.20 34.83
CA LYS A 13 -11.75 9.42 33.70
C LYS A 13 -11.19 8.83 32.42
N CYS A 14 -12.06 8.43 31.51
CA CYS A 14 -11.76 8.13 30.12
C CYS A 14 -12.59 9.07 29.25
N GLN A 15 -11.97 9.59 28.19
CA GLN A 15 -12.66 10.36 27.16
C GLN A 15 -12.43 9.71 25.80
N LEU A 16 -13.51 9.57 25.04
CA LEU A 16 -13.52 9.14 23.66
C LEU A 16 -14.12 10.26 22.80
N VAL A 17 -13.41 10.67 21.74
CA VAL A 17 -13.82 11.79 20.90
C VAL A 17 -13.67 11.41 19.42
N GLY A 18 -14.70 11.70 18.62
CA GLY A 18 -14.62 11.64 17.16
C GLY A 18 -14.12 12.97 16.57
N GLY A 19 -13.37 12.93 15.48
CA GLY A 19 -12.97 14.12 14.72
C GLY A 19 -14.05 14.54 13.71
N TYR A 20 -14.35 15.85 13.63
CA TYR A 20 -15.36 16.38 12.70
C TYR A 20 -15.00 16.25 11.22
N SER A 21 -13.71 16.28 10.88
CA SER A 21 -13.23 16.44 9.50
C SER A 21 -12.28 15.35 9.02
N ASN A 22 -11.95 14.37 9.87
CA ASN A 22 -10.92 13.39 9.55
C ASN A 22 -11.27 11.95 9.95
N ASN A 23 -12.53 11.65 10.28
CA ASN A 23 -13.03 10.31 10.67
C ASN A 23 -12.16 9.59 11.73
N LYS A 24 -11.28 10.30 12.43
CA LYS A 24 -10.36 9.74 13.43
C LYS A 24 -11.06 9.71 14.77
N ILE A 25 -10.94 8.59 15.46
CA ILE A 25 -11.39 8.45 16.84
C ILE A 25 -10.15 8.50 17.73
N LYS A 26 -10.21 9.30 18.79
CA LYS A 26 -9.12 9.41 19.77
C LYS A 26 -9.65 9.16 21.16
N TYR A 27 -8.79 8.65 22.03
CA TYR A 27 -9.09 8.55 23.45
C TYR A 27 -7.98 9.13 24.30
N ARG A 28 -8.32 9.49 25.54
CA ARG A 28 -7.35 9.81 26.57
C ARG A 28 -7.89 9.39 27.93
N VAL A 29 -6.99 9.21 28.87
CA VAL A 29 -7.33 8.83 30.24
C VAL A 29 -6.82 9.87 31.21
N ARG A 30 -7.54 10.08 32.31
CA ARG A 30 -7.12 10.89 33.44
C ARG A 30 -6.66 9.97 34.55
N ASN A 31 -5.43 10.17 35.00
CA ASN A 31 -4.95 9.56 36.22
C ASN A 31 -5.53 10.35 37.41
N GLY A 32 -6.27 9.67 38.29
CA GLY A 32 -6.91 10.29 39.44
C GLY A 32 -5.95 10.68 40.57
N ASP A 33 -4.83 9.97 40.72
CA ASP A 33 -3.80 10.23 41.74
C ASP A 33 -3.05 11.51 41.43
N ASN A 34 -2.57 11.62 40.18
CA ASN A 34 -1.78 12.75 39.72
C ASN A 34 -2.67 13.89 39.20
N LYS A 35 -3.98 13.67 39.10
CA LYS A 35 -4.99 14.59 38.54
C LYS A 35 -4.68 15.07 37.11
N THR A 36 -3.80 14.38 36.40
CA THR A 36 -3.33 14.72 35.05
C THR A 36 -4.02 13.90 33.97
N TRP A 37 -4.22 14.52 32.82
CA TRP A 37 -4.64 13.84 31.60
C TRP A 37 -3.44 13.30 30.84
N SER A 38 -3.58 12.11 30.28
CA SER A 38 -2.66 11.61 29.27
C SER A 38 -2.71 12.48 28.02
N LYS A 39 -1.70 12.32 27.16
CA LYS A 39 -1.82 12.73 25.76
C LYS A 39 -2.99 11.98 25.10
N TRP A 40 -3.45 12.51 23.98
CA TRP A 40 -4.42 11.81 23.13
C TRP A 40 -3.74 10.65 22.43
N PHE A 41 -4.40 9.50 22.47
CA PHE A 41 -4.05 8.30 21.71
C PHE A 41 -5.02 8.16 20.53
N ASP A 42 -4.49 7.79 19.37
CA ASP A 42 -5.30 7.47 18.20
C ASP A 42 -5.85 6.05 18.31
N ILE A 43 -7.13 5.87 17.99
CA ILE A 43 -7.70 4.56 17.73
C ILE A 43 -7.42 4.23 16.26
N LEU A 44 -6.83 3.06 16.05
CA LEU A 44 -6.57 2.54 14.72
C LEU A 44 -7.86 1.92 14.18
N THR A 45 -8.27 2.39 13.01
CA THR A 45 -9.47 2.01 12.28
C THR A 45 -9.08 1.77 10.82
N ASN A 46 -9.98 1.17 10.03
CA ASN A 46 -9.76 0.99 8.59
C ASN A 46 -9.67 2.33 7.82
N THR A 47 -10.05 3.46 8.44
CA THR A 47 -9.99 4.79 7.82
C THR A 47 -8.58 5.39 7.87
N ASN A 48 -7.78 5.05 8.88
CA ASN A 48 -6.44 5.63 9.09
C ASN A 48 -5.32 4.60 9.04
N ASN A 49 -5.66 3.33 8.78
CA ASN A 49 -4.70 2.24 8.63
C ASN A 49 -5.20 1.22 7.60
N THR A 50 -4.26 0.53 6.95
CA THR A 50 -4.50 -0.61 6.07
C THR A 50 -3.57 -1.75 6.46
N PHE A 51 -3.95 -2.98 6.16
CA PHE A 51 -3.00 -4.10 6.17
C PHE A 51 -2.27 -4.16 4.83
N ASP A 52 -0.99 -4.51 4.85
CA ASP A 52 -0.28 -4.92 3.64
C ASP A 52 -0.60 -6.37 3.27
N LEU A 53 -0.12 -6.84 2.11
CA LEU A 53 -0.34 -8.20 1.62
C LEU A 53 0.21 -9.29 2.56
N ASN A 54 1.11 -8.94 3.48
CA ASN A 54 1.70 -9.86 4.45
C ASN A 54 1.00 -9.77 5.83
N GLY A 55 -0.07 -8.98 5.95
CA GLY A 55 -0.84 -8.82 7.19
C GLY A 55 -0.24 -7.84 8.19
N PHE A 56 0.76 -7.03 7.82
CA PHE A 56 1.27 -5.98 8.71
C PHE A 56 0.42 -4.72 8.61
N LEU A 57 0.06 -4.14 9.77
CA LEU A 57 -0.66 -2.88 9.84
C LEU A 57 0.24 -1.71 9.43
N LYS A 58 -0.22 -0.92 8.47
CA LYS A 58 0.41 0.31 7.97
C LYS A 58 -0.53 1.49 8.21
N ARG A 59 0.05 2.65 8.50
CA ARG A 59 -0.71 3.91 8.49
C ARG A 59 -1.29 4.10 7.08
N ALA A 60 -2.56 4.48 6.99
CA ALA A 60 -3.16 4.82 5.70
C ALA A 60 -2.39 6.00 5.12
N SER A 61 -1.92 5.79 3.90
CA SER A 61 -1.41 6.79 2.97
C SER A 61 -2.39 6.82 1.79
N PRO A 62 -2.23 7.70 0.79
CA PRO A 62 -2.89 7.51 -0.50
C PRO A 62 -2.63 6.08 -1.01
N ILE A 63 -3.70 5.32 -1.26
CA ILE A 63 -3.64 3.93 -1.73
C ILE A 63 -4.32 3.84 -3.09
N ILE A 64 -3.67 3.19 -4.03
CA ILE A 64 -4.21 2.89 -5.35
C ILE A 64 -4.05 1.39 -5.56
N GLN A 65 -5.15 0.67 -5.72
CA GLN A 65 -5.14 -0.78 -5.99
C GLN A 65 -5.46 -1.00 -7.46
N ILE A 66 -4.61 -1.69 -8.20
CA ILE A 66 -4.77 -1.94 -9.64
C ILE A 66 -5.01 -3.44 -9.84
N TYR A 67 -6.08 -3.79 -10.55
CA TYR A 67 -6.52 -5.18 -10.71
C TYR A 67 -6.30 -5.72 -12.14
N PRO A 68 -6.18 -7.05 -12.31
CA PRO A 68 -5.92 -7.67 -13.61
C PRO A 68 -6.96 -7.37 -14.70
N ASN A 69 -8.22 -7.17 -14.30
CA ASN A 69 -9.36 -6.80 -15.16
C ASN A 69 -9.33 -5.32 -15.62
N ARG A 70 -8.23 -4.60 -15.36
CA ARG A 70 -8.02 -3.17 -15.68
C ARG A 70 -8.84 -2.20 -14.82
N SER A 71 -9.58 -2.67 -13.81
CA SER A 71 -10.15 -1.77 -12.81
C SER A 71 -9.10 -1.33 -11.80
N PHE A 72 -9.36 -0.22 -11.13
CA PHE A 72 -8.58 0.23 -10.01
C PHE A 72 -9.50 0.82 -8.93
N GLU A 73 -9.03 0.82 -7.70
CA GLU A 73 -9.69 1.42 -6.55
C GLU A 73 -8.77 2.41 -5.85
N THR A 74 -9.37 3.47 -5.33
CA THR A 74 -8.71 4.52 -4.54
C THR A 74 -9.31 4.55 -3.14
N ASN A 75 -8.55 5.05 -2.17
CA ASN A 75 -9.06 5.38 -0.85
C ASN A 75 -9.37 6.89 -0.76
N ASP A 76 -9.93 7.31 0.38
CA ASP A 76 -10.27 8.73 0.64
C ASP A 76 -9.06 9.69 0.49
N GLU A 77 -7.83 9.19 0.66
CA GLU A 77 -6.60 9.99 0.54
C GLU A 77 -6.04 10.03 -0.90
N SER A 78 -6.54 9.21 -1.83
CA SER A 78 -6.14 9.18 -3.25
C SER A 78 -7.27 9.60 -4.20
N VAL A 79 -8.26 10.34 -3.70
CA VAL A 79 -9.33 10.93 -4.52
C VAL A 79 -8.73 11.85 -5.59
N GLY A 80 -9.19 11.69 -6.84
CA GLY A 80 -8.70 12.45 -8.00
C GLY A 80 -7.52 11.81 -8.72
N VAL A 81 -6.96 10.72 -8.19
CA VAL A 81 -6.00 9.90 -8.92
C VAL A 81 -6.70 9.11 -10.03
N ASN A 82 -6.04 9.00 -11.17
CA ASN A 82 -6.46 8.14 -12.25
C ASN A 82 -5.33 7.19 -12.67
N VAL A 83 -5.71 5.97 -13.05
CA VAL A 83 -4.79 4.93 -13.54
C VAL A 83 -5.19 4.53 -14.95
N GLN A 84 -4.25 4.60 -15.87
CA GLN A 84 -4.39 4.11 -17.22
C GLN A 84 -3.41 2.95 -17.46
N ARG A 85 -3.95 1.78 -17.78
CA ARG A 85 -3.14 0.65 -18.27
C ARG A 85 -2.96 0.79 -19.78
N THR A 86 -1.75 1.12 -20.22
CA THR A 86 -1.43 1.28 -21.65
C THR A 86 -1.21 -0.07 -22.33
N GLU A 87 -0.56 -1.02 -21.65
CA GLU A 87 -0.33 -2.39 -22.11
C GLU A 87 -0.36 -3.39 -20.93
N VAL A 88 -0.19 -4.69 -21.19
CA VAL A 88 0.07 -5.65 -20.11
C VAL A 88 1.36 -5.22 -19.40
N GLY A 89 1.30 -5.10 -18.07
CA GLY A 89 2.46 -4.71 -17.27
C GLY A 89 2.88 -3.24 -17.37
N LYS A 90 2.18 -2.38 -18.13
CA LYS A 90 2.51 -0.94 -18.25
C LYS A 90 1.37 -0.06 -17.76
N TYR A 91 1.68 0.78 -16.79
CA TYR A 91 0.71 1.62 -16.10
C TYR A 91 1.18 3.07 -16.06
N PHE A 92 0.26 3.98 -16.36
CA PHE A 92 0.42 5.41 -16.21
C PHE A 92 -0.54 5.91 -15.13
N ILE A 93 -0.01 6.61 -14.13
CA ILE A 93 -0.76 7.06 -12.96
C ILE A 93 -0.63 8.57 -12.88
N CYS A 94 -1.77 9.27 -12.83
CA CYS A 94 -1.81 10.74 -12.78
C CYS A 94 -2.68 11.28 -11.65
N GLY A 95 -2.47 12.55 -11.29
CA GLY A 95 -3.17 13.19 -10.16
C GLY A 95 -2.62 12.78 -8.80
N VAL A 96 -1.40 12.24 -8.75
CA VAL A 96 -0.76 11.80 -7.49
C VAL A 96 -0.08 13.00 -6.81
N MET A 97 -0.56 13.35 -5.62
CA MET A 97 0.07 14.34 -4.74
C MET A 97 0.73 13.64 -3.55
N GLY A 98 1.81 12.88 -3.77
CA GLY A 98 2.45 12.17 -2.64
C GLY A 98 3.44 11.06 -2.93
N TYR A 99 3.74 10.72 -4.19
CA TYR A 99 4.87 9.86 -4.49
C TYR A 99 6.13 10.72 -4.46
N ASN A 100 7.02 10.48 -3.49
CA ASN A 100 8.19 11.34 -3.32
C ASN A 100 9.13 11.19 -4.51
N ALA A 101 9.29 12.28 -5.27
CA ALA A 101 10.12 12.36 -6.47
C ALA A 101 11.62 12.16 -6.22
N ASP A 102 12.05 12.20 -4.95
CA ASP A 102 13.45 12.12 -4.54
C ASP A 102 13.92 10.71 -4.17
N GLY A 103 13.05 9.69 -4.26
CA GLY A 103 13.39 8.30 -3.92
C GLY A 103 13.72 8.06 -2.44
N ALA A 104 13.50 9.04 -1.57
CA ALA A 104 13.96 9.00 -0.17
C ALA A 104 13.13 8.09 0.76
N TRP A 105 12.18 7.32 0.22
CA TRP A 105 11.27 6.47 1.01
C TRP A 105 11.67 5.00 0.96
N GLY A 106 11.88 4.40 2.14
CA GLY A 106 11.93 2.95 2.32
C GLY A 106 13.24 2.25 1.91
N ILE A 107 13.18 0.92 1.88
CA ILE A 107 14.24 0.05 1.34
C ILE A 107 13.95 -0.12 -0.15
N ASN A 108 14.94 0.09 -1.03
CA ASN A 108 14.81 0.03 -2.50
C ASN A 108 13.86 1.08 -3.10
N ASP A 109 14.08 2.37 -2.82
CA ASP A 109 13.32 3.51 -3.38
C ASP A 109 11.79 3.44 -3.17
N GLY A 110 11.34 2.62 -2.21
CA GLY A 110 9.94 2.51 -1.80
C GLY A 110 9.14 1.50 -2.61
N VAL A 111 9.80 0.75 -3.51
CA VAL A 111 9.18 -0.27 -4.34
C VAL A 111 9.36 -1.66 -3.73
N LEU A 112 8.25 -2.34 -3.46
CA LEU A 112 8.24 -3.72 -2.99
C LEU A 112 7.83 -4.66 -4.13
N VAL A 113 8.73 -5.58 -4.47
CA VAL A 113 8.53 -6.60 -5.51
C VAL A 113 8.03 -7.90 -4.85
N PRO A 114 7.03 -8.60 -5.44
CA PRO A 114 6.65 -9.93 -4.98
C PRO A 114 7.84 -10.90 -4.99
N LYS A 115 7.99 -11.66 -3.91
CA LYS A 115 9.06 -12.67 -3.73
C LYS A 115 8.48 -14.06 -3.57
N ASN A 116 9.22 -15.07 -4.01
CA ASN A 116 8.91 -16.47 -3.73
C ASN A 116 9.31 -16.87 -2.29
N SER A 117 9.05 -18.12 -1.91
CA SER A 117 9.39 -18.67 -0.58
C SER A 117 10.89 -18.66 -0.26
N ASN A 118 11.74 -18.53 -1.28
CA ASN A 118 13.20 -18.44 -1.13
C ASN A 118 13.69 -16.98 -1.08
N GLY A 119 12.77 -16.00 -1.03
CA GLY A 119 13.10 -14.58 -0.98
C GLY A 119 13.56 -13.99 -2.31
N LEU A 120 13.39 -14.71 -3.43
CA LEU A 120 13.78 -14.25 -4.76
C LEU A 120 12.62 -13.52 -5.44
N GLU A 121 12.95 -12.39 -6.06
CA GLU A 121 12.00 -11.53 -6.75
C GLU A 121 11.43 -12.20 -8.01
N LEU A 122 10.12 -12.07 -8.19
CA LEU A 122 9.37 -12.77 -9.23
C LEU A 122 9.22 -11.98 -10.54
N ILE A 123 9.44 -10.66 -10.50
CA ILE A 123 9.30 -9.76 -11.64
C ILE A 123 10.41 -8.70 -11.59
N TYR A 124 10.67 -8.07 -12.73
CA TYR A 124 11.36 -6.79 -12.76
C TYR A 124 10.34 -5.66 -12.66
N ILE A 125 10.72 -4.58 -11.98
CA ILE A 125 9.97 -3.33 -11.96
C ILE A 125 10.88 -2.23 -12.48
N LYS A 126 10.31 -1.42 -13.37
CA LYS A 126 10.90 -0.17 -13.82
C LYS A 126 9.88 0.92 -13.58
N ASP A 127 10.15 1.78 -12.62
CA ASP A 127 9.34 2.94 -12.33
C ASP A 127 10.06 4.23 -12.72
N LYS A 128 9.26 5.24 -13.05
CA LYS A 128 9.75 6.58 -13.40
C LYS A 128 8.72 7.61 -12.96
N ILE A 129 9.22 8.65 -12.31
CA ILE A 129 8.44 9.82 -11.94
C ILE A 129 8.69 10.89 -13.01
N LEU A 130 7.62 11.41 -13.59
CA LEU A 130 7.64 12.46 -14.61
C LEU A 130 7.69 13.85 -13.97
N SER A 131 8.04 14.86 -14.75
CA SER A 131 8.21 16.24 -14.28
C SER A 131 6.93 16.88 -13.71
N ASP A 132 5.77 16.35 -14.07
CA ASP A 132 4.44 16.76 -13.61
C ASP A 132 3.92 15.89 -12.45
N CYS A 133 4.81 15.12 -11.80
CA CYS A 133 4.51 14.16 -10.74
C CYS A 133 3.64 12.97 -11.17
N ASN A 134 3.42 12.76 -12.47
CA ASN A 134 2.84 11.51 -12.96
C ASN A 134 3.85 10.37 -12.86
N ILE A 135 3.34 9.13 -12.77
CA ILE A 135 4.17 7.94 -12.54
C ILE A 135 3.95 6.96 -13.69
N GLU A 136 5.06 6.47 -14.25
CA GLU A 136 5.07 5.32 -15.14
C GLU A 136 5.62 4.12 -14.38
N ILE A 137 4.87 3.02 -14.38
CA ILE A 137 5.31 1.73 -13.82
C ILE A 137 5.25 0.68 -14.91
N GLN A 138 6.36 -0.02 -15.10
CA GLN A 138 6.47 -1.15 -16.01
C GLN A 138 6.93 -2.39 -15.23
N THR A 139 6.25 -3.51 -15.46
CA THR A 139 6.56 -4.80 -14.86
C THR A 139 6.88 -5.81 -15.95
N PHE A 140 7.94 -6.58 -15.75
CA PHE A 140 8.40 -7.61 -16.70
C PHE A 140 8.57 -8.94 -16.00
N HIS A 141 8.35 -10.03 -16.72
CA HIS A 141 8.64 -11.37 -16.26
C HIS A 141 10.13 -11.51 -15.92
N ARG A 142 10.43 -12.20 -14.83
CA ARG A 142 11.80 -12.47 -14.40
C ARG A 142 12.04 -13.96 -14.30
N GLN A 143 12.99 -14.44 -15.09
CA GLN A 143 13.51 -15.79 -15.05
C GLN A 143 14.74 -15.86 -14.14
N LEU A 144 14.81 -16.89 -13.31
CA LEU A 144 15.94 -17.13 -12.41
C LEU A 144 16.91 -18.12 -13.05
N SER A 145 17.45 -17.76 -14.22
CA SER A 145 18.25 -18.64 -15.08
C SER A 145 19.54 -19.19 -14.45
N HIS A 146 20.02 -18.55 -13.38
CA HIS A 146 21.17 -19.00 -12.58
C HIS A 146 20.83 -20.17 -11.64
N LEU A 147 19.56 -20.57 -11.53
CA LEU A 147 19.10 -21.67 -10.70
C LEU A 147 18.81 -22.92 -11.53
N PRO A 148 18.77 -24.11 -10.88
CA PRO A 148 18.30 -25.33 -11.54
C PRO A 148 16.88 -25.18 -12.09
N GLU A 149 16.54 -25.97 -13.11
CA GLU A 149 15.28 -25.88 -13.87
C GLU A 149 14.03 -25.86 -12.98
N ASP A 150 14.00 -26.69 -11.94
CA ASP A 150 12.89 -26.80 -10.99
C ASP A 150 12.68 -25.54 -10.13
N PHE A 151 13.70 -24.70 -10.01
CA PHE A 151 13.66 -23.45 -9.24
C PHE A 151 13.51 -22.21 -10.12
N GLN A 152 13.40 -22.39 -11.44
CA GLN A 152 13.13 -21.29 -12.33
C GLN A 152 11.66 -20.84 -12.22
N ASN A 153 11.42 -19.55 -12.44
CA ASN A 153 10.10 -18.95 -12.34
C ASN A 153 9.29 -19.18 -13.64
N TRP A 154 8.92 -20.43 -13.93
CA TRP A 154 8.14 -20.74 -15.12
C TRP A 154 6.72 -20.16 -15.02
N ARG A 155 6.35 -19.31 -16.00
CA ARG A 155 5.00 -18.76 -16.14
C ARG A 155 4.45 -19.08 -17.51
N VAL A 156 3.33 -19.80 -17.55
CA VAL A 156 2.64 -20.13 -18.79
C VAL A 156 2.07 -18.85 -19.39
N LYS A 157 2.44 -18.57 -20.63
CA LYS A 157 1.91 -17.48 -21.44
C LYS A 157 0.62 -17.91 -22.13
N GLU A 158 0.72 -18.99 -22.90
CA GLU A 158 -0.40 -19.56 -23.66
C GLU A 158 -0.24 -21.08 -23.76
N ILE A 159 -1.36 -21.78 -23.98
CA ILE A 159 -1.37 -23.22 -24.25
C ILE A 159 -1.80 -23.42 -25.69
N ASN A 160 -0.88 -23.88 -26.53
CA ASN A 160 -1.12 -24.15 -27.95
C ASN A 160 -1.02 -25.66 -28.20
N ASP A 161 -2.10 -26.26 -28.71
CA ASP A 161 -2.20 -27.72 -28.97
C ASP A 161 -1.76 -28.60 -27.79
N GLY A 162 -2.17 -28.22 -26.57
CA GLY A 162 -1.83 -28.93 -25.34
C GLY A 162 -0.40 -28.73 -24.84
N LYS A 163 0.42 -27.91 -25.53
CA LYS A 163 1.77 -27.56 -25.10
C LYS A 163 1.82 -26.14 -24.53
N PRO A 164 2.28 -25.96 -23.28
CA PRO A 164 2.46 -24.63 -22.73
C PRO A 164 3.65 -23.92 -23.40
N THR A 165 3.46 -22.65 -23.72
CA THR A 165 4.52 -21.70 -24.01
C THR A 165 4.75 -20.85 -22.76
N TYR A 166 5.99 -20.44 -22.51
CA TYR A 166 6.37 -19.72 -21.29
C TYR A 166 6.84 -18.30 -21.62
N TYR A 167 6.67 -17.38 -20.67
CA TYR A 167 7.25 -16.05 -20.75
C TYR A 167 8.78 -16.12 -20.74
N ASN A 168 9.41 -15.28 -21.56
CA ASN A 168 10.87 -15.11 -21.55
C ASN A 168 11.29 -14.10 -20.48
N ASP A 169 12.57 -14.16 -20.09
CA ASP A 169 13.13 -13.17 -19.18
C ASP A 169 13.04 -11.75 -19.78
N GLY A 170 12.48 -10.81 -19.02
CA GLY A 170 12.28 -9.42 -19.44
C GLY A 170 11.06 -9.16 -20.33
N GLU A 171 10.20 -10.17 -20.56
CA GLU A 171 8.93 -10.03 -21.31
C GLU A 171 7.79 -9.46 -20.47
#